data_AF-A0A436G2L3-F1
#
_entry.id   AF-A0A436G2L3-F1
#
_cell.length_a   1.000
_cell.length_b   1.000
_cell.length_c   1.000
_cell.angle_alpha   90.00
_cell.angle_beta   90.00
_cell.angle_gamma   90.00
#
_symmetry.space_group_name_H-M   'P 1'
#
loop_
_entity.id
_entity.type
_entity.pdbx_description
1 polymer ?
#
loop_
_entity_poly.entity_id
_entity_poly.type
_entity_poly.pdbx_seq_one_letter_code
_entity_poly.pdbx_strand_id
1 'polypeptide(L)'
;MNVSRQQSTASDDAERATGPVPERGPRARTKRLMLETATRLMQAGVTPSVSEVAEAAEVSRATAYRYFPSQSALVQAVVDEGLGPILTWQSTSADAERRVAELFDTAMPRIEAF
;
A
#
# COMPACT_ATOMS: atom_id res chain seq x y z
N MET A 1 -36.77 -14.40 35.08
CA MET A 1 -35.34 -14.12 34.85
C MET A 1 -35.04 -14.24 33.36
N ASN A 2 -35.06 -13.13 32.63
CA ASN A 2 -34.34 -12.97 31.36
C ASN A 2 -32.83 -12.78 31.70
N VAL A 3 -31.81 -12.98 30.87
CA VAL A 3 -31.67 -12.85 29.42
C VAL A 3 -30.50 -13.74 28.99
N SER A 4 -30.64 -14.35 27.81
CA SER A 4 -29.63 -15.06 27.02
C SER A 4 -28.26 -14.39 27.00
N ARG A 5 -27.25 -15.12 27.45
CA ARG A 5 -25.84 -14.89 27.13
C ARG A 5 -25.50 -15.76 25.92
N GLN A 6 -25.16 -15.12 24.81
CA GLN A 6 -24.35 -15.59 23.65
C GLN A 6 -24.95 -15.11 22.34
N GLN A 7 -24.53 -13.92 21.89
CA GLN A 7 -24.50 -13.52 20.48
C GLN A 7 -23.74 -12.19 20.38
N SER A 8 -22.41 -12.22 20.52
CA SER A 8 -21.57 -11.03 20.32
C SER A 8 -20.11 -11.40 20.02
N THR A 9 -19.84 -12.27 19.04
CA THR A 9 -18.47 -12.48 18.52
C THR A 9 -18.40 -12.77 17.02
N ALA A 10 -19.52 -12.78 16.28
CA ALA A 10 -19.52 -13.15 14.86
C ALA A 10 -19.51 -11.96 13.90
N SER A 11 -19.58 -10.72 14.41
CA SER A 11 -19.74 -9.52 13.58
C SER A 11 -18.41 -8.84 13.21
N ASP A 12 -17.29 -9.24 13.81
CA ASP A 12 -16.02 -8.52 13.71
C ASP A 12 -15.06 -9.11 12.64
N ASP A 13 -15.31 -10.35 12.21
CA ASP A 13 -14.48 -11.03 11.20
C ASP A 13 -14.88 -10.72 9.75
N ALA A 14 -16.04 -10.12 9.53
CA ALA A 14 -16.56 -9.83 8.19
C ALA A 14 -15.99 -8.54 7.56
N GLU A 15 -15.46 -7.61 8.36
CA GLU A 15 -14.98 -6.31 7.87
C GLU A 15 -13.55 -6.35 7.29
N ARG A 16 -12.79 -7.42 7.52
CA ARG A 16 -11.39 -7.54 7.02
C ARG A 16 -11.26 -8.06 5.59
N ALA A 17 -12.34 -8.49 4.94
CA ALA A 17 -12.28 -9.24 3.69
C ALA A 17 -12.62 -8.46 2.40
N THR A 18 -12.78 -7.13 2.47
CA THR A 18 -13.00 -6.32 1.25
C THR A 18 -11.73 -5.58 0.86
N GLY A 19 -10.67 -6.33 0.53
CA GLY A 19 -9.54 -5.78 -0.20
C GLY A 19 -10.01 -5.27 -1.57
N PRO A 20 -9.52 -4.12 -2.07
CA PRO A 20 -9.93 -3.61 -3.37
C PRO A 20 -9.65 -4.64 -4.45
N VAL A 21 -10.69 -5.00 -5.23
CA VAL A 21 -10.55 -5.88 -6.40
C VAL A 21 -9.44 -5.32 -7.28
N PRO A 22 -8.41 -6.10 -7.66
CA PRO A 22 -7.33 -5.60 -8.49
C PRO A 22 -7.93 -5.04 -9.77
N GLU A 23 -7.83 -3.73 -9.93
CA GLU A 23 -8.33 -3.05 -11.12
C GLU A 23 -7.61 -3.66 -12.34
N ARG A 24 -8.34 -3.94 -13.42
CA ARG A 24 -7.78 -4.48 -14.67
C ARG A 24 -7.94 -3.46 -15.80
N GLY A 25 -7.09 -3.56 -16.82
CA GLY A 25 -7.21 -2.75 -18.05
C GLY A 25 -6.63 -1.34 -17.93
N PRO A 26 -7.09 -0.39 -18.78
CA PRO A 26 -6.54 0.97 -18.86
C PRO A 26 -6.50 1.70 -17.52
N ARG A 27 -7.51 1.49 -16.68
CA ARG A 27 -7.65 2.11 -15.36
C ARG A 27 -6.47 1.78 -14.43
N ALA A 28 -6.13 0.49 -14.35
CA ALA A 28 -5.02 0.01 -13.55
C ALA A 28 -3.66 0.51 -14.05
N ARG A 29 -3.50 0.62 -15.38
CA ARG A 29 -2.27 1.18 -15.97
C ARG A 29 -2.07 2.64 -15.59
N THR A 30 -3.12 3.46 -15.64
CA THR A 30 -3.03 4.86 -15.20
C THR A 30 -2.75 4.97 -13.71
N LYS A 31 -3.43 4.17 -12.87
CA LYS A 31 -3.15 4.15 -11.43
C LYS A 31 -1.69 3.80 -11.14
N ARG A 32 -1.15 2.78 -11.83
CA ARG A 32 0.24 2.35 -11.69
C ARG A 32 1.23 3.42 -12.15
N LEU A 33 0.99 4.05 -13.30
CA LEU A 33 1.81 5.16 -13.80
C LEU A 33 1.90 6.31 -12.78
N MET A 34 0.76 6.70 -12.21
CA MET A 34 0.70 7.74 -11.18
C MET A 34 1.47 7.33 -9.92
N LEU A 35 1.35 6.06 -9.50
CA LEU A 35 2.07 5.53 -8.34
C LEU A 35 3.60 5.51 -8.57
N GLU A 36 4.06 4.97 -9.70
CA GLU A 36 5.47 4.95 -10.11
C GLU A 36 6.06 6.37 -10.16
N THR A 37 5.29 7.33 -10.69
CA THR A 37 5.71 8.73 -10.75
C THR A 37 5.84 9.35 -9.35
N ALA A 38 4.89 9.07 -8.46
CA ALA A 38 4.93 9.54 -7.09
C ALA A 38 6.13 8.96 -6.34
N THR A 39 6.38 7.66 -6.45
CA THR A 39 7.55 6.99 -5.87
C THR A 39 8.85 7.65 -6.31
N ARG A 40 9.02 7.91 -7.62
CA ARG A 40 10.22 8.57 -8.15
C ARG A 40 10.41 9.99 -7.58
N LEU A 41 9.34 10.75 -7.42
CA LEU A 41 9.42 12.10 -6.83
C LEU A 41 9.78 12.06 -5.34
N MET A 42 9.25 11.07 -4.61
CA MET A 42 9.59 10.85 -3.20
C MET A 42 11.05 10.43 -3.00
N GLN A 43 11.57 9.56 -3.86
CA GLN A 43 12.98 9.18 -3.89
C GLN A 43 13.90 10.37 -4.19
N ALA A 44 13.41 11.36 -4.94
CA ALA A 44 14.12 12.62 -5.16
C ALA A 44 14.05 13.59 -3.96
N GLY A 45 13.47 13.19 -2.83
CA GLY A 45 13.35 13.98 -1.61
C GLY A 45 12.18 14.96 -1.59
N VAL A 46 11.23 14.84 -2.53
CA VAL A 46 10.05 15.71 -2.60
C VAL A 46 8.83 15.01 -2.00
N THR A 47 7.96 15.74 -1.31
CA THR A 47 6.64 15.22 -0.93
C THR A 47 5.58 15.77 -1.90
N PRO A 48 5.33 15.12 -3.04
CA PRO A 48 4.50 15.70 -4.09
C PRO A 48 3.02 15.72 -3.72
N SER A 49 2.31 16.74 -4.17
CA SER A 49 0.85 16.80 -4.24
C SER A 49 0.33 15.93 -5.38
N VAL A 50 -0.97 15.57 -5.33
CA VAL A 50 -1.63 14.82 -6.42
C VAL A 50 -1.52 15.56 -7.76
N SER A 51 -1.58 16.88 -7.76
CA SER A 51 -1.45 17.70 -8.97
C SER A 51 -0.04 17.70 -9.55
N GLU A 52 1.00 17.71 -8.72
CA GLU A 52 2.39 17.65 -9.19
C GLU A 52 2.70 16.28 -9.79
N VAL A 53 2.19 15.21 -9.18
CA VAL A 53 2.29 13.86 -9.77
C VAL A 53 1.53 13.79 -11.09
N ALA A 54 0.32 14.38 -11.16
CA ALA A 54 -0.47 14.40 -12.39
C ALA A 54 0.28 15.10 -13.53
N GLU A 55 0.90 16.24 -13.25
CA GLU A 55 1.73 16.98 -14.20
C GLU A 55 2.93 16.15 -14.66
N ALA A 56 3.69 15.57 -13.72
CA ALA A 56 4.86 14.76 -14.01
C ALA A 56 4.52 13.43 -14.75
N ALA A 57 3.30 12.92 -14.59
CA ALA A 57 2.81 11.71 -15.25
C ALA A 57 2.05 11.99 -16.55
N GLU A 58 1.93 13.27 -16.96
CA GLU A 58 1.15 13.69 -18.14
C GLU A 58 -0.33 13.23 -18.08
N VAL A 59 -0.90 13.22 -16.88
CA VAL A 59 -2.29 12.86 -16.60
C VAL A 59 -3.07 14.11 -16.19
N SER A 60 -4.30 14.28 -16.68
CA SER A 60 -5.12 15.41 -16.24
C SER A 60 -5.35 15.38 -14.72
N ARG A 61 -5.40 16.55 -14.07
CA ARG A 61 -5.70 16.66 -12.63
C ARG A 61 -7.01 15.96 -12.25
N ALA A 62 -8.07 16.16 -13.04
CA ALA A 62 -9.37 15.52 -12.82
C ALA A 62 -9.26 13.99 -12.87
N THR A 63 -8.47 13.44 -13.79
CA THR A 63 -8.21 12.00 -13.84
C THR A 63 -7.40 11.54 -12.62
N ALA A 64 -6.36 12.27 -12.22
CA ALA A 64 -5.54 11.95 -11.06
C ALA A 64 -6.34 11.89 -9.75
N TYR A 65 -7.19 12.90 -9.47
CA TYR A 65 -8.02 12.92 -8.26
C TYR A 65 -9.07 11.80 -8.21
N ARG A 66 -9.45 11.21 -9.35
CA ARG A 66 -10.31 10.01 -9.37
C ARG A 66 -9.60 8.75 -8.89
N TYR A 67 -8.27 8.71 -8.91
CA TYR A 67 -7.46 7.60 -8.39
C TYR A 67 -6.92 7.88 -6.99
N PHE A 68 -6.47 9.11 -6.76
CA PHE A 68 -5.88 9.55 -5.51
C PHE A 68 -6.61 10.82 -5.05
N PRO A 69 -7.67 10.69 -4.24
CA PRO A 69 -8.50 11.83 -3.85
C PRO A 69 -7.79 12.83 -2.94
N SER A 70 -6.69 12.43 -2.31
CA SER A 70 -5.86 13.28 -1.45
C SER A 70 -4.38 12.93 -1.58
N GLN A 71 -3.51 13.85 -1.15
CA GLN A 71 -2.08 13.58 -1.02
C GLN A 71 -1.82 12.43 -0.03
N SER A 72 -2.58 12.36 1.06
CA SER A 72 -2.45 11.25 2.03
C SER A 72 -2.77 9.89 1.41
N ALA A 73 -3.81 9.79 0.56
CA ALA A 73 -4.15 8.54 -0.13
C ALA A 73 -3.06 8.13 -1.13
N LEU A 74 -2.42 9.10 -1.77
CA LEU A 74 -1.28 8.85 -2.65
C LEU A 74 -0.06 8.34 -1.86
N VAL A 75 0.31 9.04 -0.79
CA VAL A 75 1.44 8.66 0.08
C VAL A 75 1.21 7.28 0.68
N GLN A 76 0.01 7.01 1.19
CA GLN A 76 -0.35 5.70 1.73
C GLN A 76 -0.16 4.61 0.67
N ALA A 77 -0.61 4.82 -0.56
CA ALA A 77 -0.42 3.84 -1.63
C ALA A 77 1.06 3.60 -1.97
N VAL A 78 1.90 4.65 -1.94
CA VAL A 78 3.36 4.49 -2.15
C VAL A 78 3.99 3.68 -1.02
N VAL A 79 3.61 3.99 0.22
CA VAL A 79 4.10 3.28 1.41
C VAL A 79 3.64 1.82 1.41
N ASP A 80 2.38 1.54 1.05
CA ASP A 80 1.84 0.20 0.98
C ASP A 80 2.58 -0.64 -0.09
N GLU A 81 2.94 -0.05 -1.23
CA GLU A 81 3.72 -0.72 -2.28
C GLU A 81 5.17 -1.00 -1.84
N GLY A 82 5.81 -0.02 -1.19
CA GLY A 82 7.20 -0.14 -0.73
C GLY A 82 7.33 -1.09 0.46
N LEU A 83 6.55 -0.85 1.52
CA LEU A 83 6.69 -1.54 2.80
C LEU A 83 5.77 -2.74 2.98
N GLY A 84 4.67 -2.85 2.22
CA GLY A 84 3.70 -3.95 2.38
C GLY A 84 4.34 -5.34 2.38
N PRO A 85 5.25 -5.66 1.44
CA PRO A 85 5.96 -6.94 1.45
C PRO A 85 6.86 -7.16 2.66
N ILE A 86 7.39 -6.11 3.29
CA ILE A 86 8.18 -6.20 4.52
C ILE A 86 7.26 -6.47 5.71
N LEU A 87 6.17 -5.72 5.81
CA LEU A 87 5.23 -5.81 6.95
C LEU A 87 4.46 -7.12 7.00
N THR A 88 4.27 -7.77 5.85
CA THR A 88 3.57 -9.05 5.72
C THR A 88 4.52 -10.25 5.65
N TRP A 89 5.83 -10.01 5.63
CA TRP A 89 6.85 -11.05 5.55
C TRP A 89 6.87 -11.92 6.82
N GLN A 90 7.09 -13.23 6.62
CA GLN A 90 7.20 -14.22 7.68
C GLN A 90 8.26 -15.25 7.31
N SER A 91 9.06 -15.69 8.29
CA SER A 91 9.99 -16.81 8.14
C SER A 91 9.40 -18.11 8.68
N THR A 92 9.73 -19.22 8.02
CA THR A 92 9.41 -20.58 8.47
C THR A 92 10.50 -21.19 9.36
N SER A 93 11.62 -20.47 9.58
CA SER A 93 12.73 -20.96 10.40
C SER A 93 12.39 -20.96 11.91
N ALA A 94 12.61 -22.09 12.56
CA ALA A 94 12.54 -22.19 14.02
C ALA A 94 13.70 -21.43 14.71
N ASP A 95 14.83 -21.26 14.03
CA ASP A 95 16.01 -20.55 14.54
C ASP A 95 15.87 -19.02 14.45
N ALA A 96 16.07 -18.33 15.57
CA ALA A 96 15.82 -16.89 15.69
C ALA A 96 16.82 -16.03 14.93
N GLU A 97 18.11 -16.39 14.98
CA GLU A 97 19.17 -15.67 14.26
C GLU A 97 18.93 -15.72 12.75
N ARG A 98 18.56 -16.91 12.24
CA ARG A 98 18.20 -17.09 10.83
C ARG A 98 16.98 -16.29 10.41
N ARG A 99 15.93 -16.21 11.24
CA ARG A 99 14.77 -15.35 10.92
C ARG A 99 15.18 -13.89 10.77
N VAL A 100 16.06 -13.40 11.64
CA VAL A 100 16.53 -12.01 11.58
C VAL A 100 17.36 -11.79 10.32
N ALA A 101 18.28 -12.71 9.98
CA ALA A 101 19.07 -12.62 8.76
C ALA A 101 18.20 -12.61 7.50
N GLU A 102 17.23 -13.52 7.38
CA GLU A 102 16.32 -13.60 6.24
C GLU A 102 15.44 -12.34 6.08
N LEU A 103 15.04 -11.73 7.22
CA LEU A 103 14.32 -10.46 7.20
C LEU A 103 15.21 -9.35 6.61
N PHE A 104 16.46 -9.23 7.06
CA PHE A 104 17.38 -8.21 6.54
C PHE A 104 17.64 -8.40 5.05
N ASP A 105 17.88 -9.64 4.61
CA ASP A 105 18.09 -9.99 3.21
C ASP A 105 16.88 -9.61 2.33
N THR A 106 15.67 -9.68 2.90
CA THR A 106 14.43 -9.31 2.19
C THR A 106 14.14 -7.81 2.26
N ALA A 107 14.33 -7.18 3.42
CA ALA A 107 13.89 -5.83 3.72
C ALA A 107 14.87 -4.76 3.21
N MET A 108 16.18 -4.97 3.38
CA MET A 108 17.18 -3.94 3.06
C MET A 108 17.20 -3.52 1.59
N PRO A 109 17.20 -4.46 0.62
CA PRO A 109 17.14 -4.07 -0.79
C PRO A 109 15.88 -3.29 -1.15
N ARG A 110 14.77 -3.53 -0.44
CA ARG A 110 13.49 -2.87 -0.68
C ARG A 110 13.42 -1.48 -0.05
N ILE A 111 14.02 -1.29 1.12
CA ILE A 111 14.17 0.02 1.77
C ILE A 111 15.07 0.94 0.95
N GLU A 112 16.13 0.42 0.33
CA GLU A 112 16.99 1.23 -0.54
C GLU A 112 16.30 1.59 -1.88
N ALA A 113 15.38 0.74 -2.33
CA ALA A 113 14.69 0.91 -3.60
C ALA A 113 13.45 1.82 -3.55
N PHE A 114 13.00 2.26 -2.37
CA PHE A 114 11.77 3.05 -2.16
C PHE A 114 12.01 4.27 -1.26
#